data_AF-A0A016W0L2-F1
#
_entry.id   AF-A0A016W0L2-F1
#
_cell.length_a   1.000
_cell.length_b   1.000
_cell.length_c   1.000
_cell.angle_alpha   90.00
_cell.angle_beta   90.00
_cell.angle_gamma   90.00
#
_symmetry.space_group_name_H-M   'P 1'
#
loop_
_entity.id
_entity.type
_entity.pdbx_description
1 polymer ?
#
loop_
_entity_poly.entity_id
_entity_poly.type
_entity_poly.pdbx_seq_one_letter_code
_entity_poly.pdbx_strand_id
1 'polypeptide(L)'
;MFTNLQDFQQELWDNDVVEVEKPLNTSDAIKVINQLEDPKHRANCLIFFSAQQDTSTLPRLDPSSSRSGFRRIVAIGFNETDLQHVVVQPRGVALSILLQYLRWDIEAVVNAVLKKP
;
A
#
# COMPACT_ATOMS: atom_id res chain seq x y z
N MET A 1 18.77 -11.59 8.57
CA MET A 1 18.80 -10.46 9.53
C MET A 1 19.86 -9.52 9.00
N PHE A 2 19.49 -8.33 8.57
CA PHE A 2 20.41 -7.41 7.88
C PHE A 2 21.57 -7.01 8.80
N THR A 3 22.79 -7.18 8.33
CA THR A 3 24.01 -6.94 9.09
C THR A 3 24.43 -5.47 9.10
N ASN A 4 24.00 -4.70 8.10
CA ASN A 4 24.20 -3.25 8.04
C ASN A 4 23.14 -2.60 7.10
N LEU A 5 23.12 -1.26 7.06
CA LEU A 5 22.19 -0.48 6.24
C LEU A 5 22.42 -0.68 4.72
N GLN A 6 23.66 -0.88 4.28
CA GLN A 6 23.98 -1.10 2.88
C GLN A 6 23.43 -2.42 2.37
N ASP A 7 23.56 -3.50 3.13
CA ASP A 7 22.99 -4.81 2.78
C ASP A 7 21.46 -4.71 2.61
N PHE A 8 20.80 -4.01 3.53
CA PHE A 8 19.36 -3.74 3.45
C PHE A 8 18.99 -2.91 2.21
N GLN A 9 19.74 -1.84 1.93
CA GLN A 9 19.52 -1.00 0.74
C GLN A 9 19.72 -1.81 -0.54
N GLN A 10 20.73 -2.67 -0.58
CA GLN A 10 21.05 -3.46 -1.77
C GLN A 10 19.95 -4.50 -2.05
N GLU A 11 19.43 -5.18 -1.02
CA GLU A 11 18.27 -6.07 -1.17
C GLU A 11 16.98 -5.30 -1.51
N LEU A 12 16.81 -4.05 -1.06
CA LEU A 12 15.68 -3.21 -1.48
C LEU A 12 15.75 -2.88 -2.99
N TRP A 13 16.95 -2.57 -3.49
CA TRP A 13 17.17 -2.30 -4.91
C TRP A 13 17.07 -3.55 -5.79
N ASP A 14 17.22 -4.73 -5.20
CA ASP A 14 16.99 -6.03 -5.84
C ASP A 14 15.49 -6.40 -5.92
N ASN A 15 14.57 -5.47 -5.59
CA ASN A 15 13.16 -5.65 -5.93
C ASN A 15 12.98 -5.50 -7.44
N ASP A 16 12.51 -6.57 -8.07
CA ASP A 16 12.11 -6.58 -9.47
C ASP A 16 10.99 -5.55 -9.73
N VAL A 17 11.37 -4.40 -10.30
CA VAL A 17 10.39 -3.52 -10.95
C VAL A 17 10.02 -4.17 -12.27
N VAL A 18 8.94 -4.94 -12.27
CA VAL A 18 8.43 -5.55 -13.49
C VAL A 18 7.61 -4.53 -14.25
N GLU A 19 8.19 -3.91 -15.27
CA GLU A 19 7.44 -3.14 -16.25
C GLU A 19 6.56 -4.08 -17.07
N VAL A 20 5.25 -3.83 -17.06
CA VAL A 20 4.28 -4.57 -17.87
C VAL A 20 3.77 -3.67 -18.99
N GLU A 21 3.67 -4.20 -20.21
CA GLU A 21 3.22 -3.43 -21.39
C GLU A 21 1.81 -2.84 -21.22
N LYS A 22 0.97 -3.48 -20.39
CA LYS A 22 -0.42 -3.08 -20.12
C LYS A 22 -0.70 -3.11 -18.61
N PRO A 23 -0.30 -2.07 -17.87
CA PRO A 23 -0.60 -1.99 -16.45
C PRO A 23 -2.11 -1.88 -16.22
N LEU A 24 -2.58 -2.43 -15.11
CA LEU A 24 -3.95 -2.22 -14.66
C LEU A 24 -4.13 -0.76 -14.25
N ASN A 25 -5.31 -0.19 -14.52
CA ASN A 25 -5.71 1.03 -13.85
C ASN A 25 -5.97 0.75 -12.36
N THR A 26 -6.00 1.80 -11.53
CA THR A 26 -6.17 1.70 -10.08
C THR A 26 -7.42 0.93 -9.67
N SER A 27 -8.55 1.13 -10.37
CA SER A 27 -9.82 0.48 -10.05
C SER A 27 -9.73 -1.03 -10.25
N ASP A 28 -9.17 -1.47 -11.37
CA ASP A 28 -9.00 -2.89 -11.68
C ASP A 28 -7.91 -3.54 -10.82
N ALA A 29 -6.85 -2.81 -10.49
CA ALA A 29 -5.86 -3.25 -9.50
C ALA A 29 -6.51 -3.54 -8.14
N ILE A 30 -7.37 -2.63 -7.63
CA ILE A 30 -8.10 -2.86 -6.37
C ILE A 30 -9.01 -4.09 -6.47
N LYS A 31 -9.73 -4.27 -7.59
CA LYS A 31 -10.59 -5.46 -7.78
C LYS A 31 -9.78 -6.76 -7.72
N VAL A 32 -8.62 -6.79 -8.36
CA VAL A 32 -7.71 -7.95 -8.33
C VAL A 32 -7.19 -8.17 -6.90
N ILE A 33 -6.73 -7.12 -6.23
CA ILE A 33 -6.21 -7.21 -4.85
C ILE A 33 -7.28 -7.72 -3.89
N ASN A 34 -8.53 -7.29 -4.04
CA ASN A 34 -9.64 -7.76 -3.21
C ASN A 34 -9.93 -9.26 -3.36
N GLN A 35 -9.52 -9.86 -4.48
CA GLN A 35 -9.70 -11.27 -4.80
C GLN A 35 -8.45 -12.12 -4.49
N LEU A 36 -7.34 -11.51 -4.04
CA LEU A 36 -6.11 -12.23 -3.74
C LEU A 36 -6.32 -13.29 -2.64
N GLU A 37 -5.69 -14.44 -2.87
CA GLU A 37 -5.65 -15.55 -1.94
C GLU A 37 -4.24 -15.74 -1.40
N ASP A 38 -4.12 -15.70 -0.08
CA ASP A 38 -2.90 -16.02 0.66
C ASP A 38 -3.28 -16.94 1.83
N PRO A 39 -3.59 -18.22 1.54
CA PRO A 39 -4.07 -19.18 2.53
C PRO A 39 -3.03 -19.50 3.61
N LYS A 40 -1.76 -19.21 3.34
CA LYS A 40 -0.65 -19.36 4.29
C LYS A 40 -0.41 -18.09 5.13
N HIS A 41 -1.16 -17.02 4.90
CA HIS A 41 -1.05 -15.75 5.61
C HIS A 41 0.39 -15.22 5.70
N ARG A 42 1.12 -15.31 4.59
CA ARG A 42 2.52 -14.88 4.49
C ARG A 42 2.70 -13.38 4.63
N ALA A 43 1.68 -12.59 4.26
CA ALA A 43 1.69 -11.15 4.40
C ALA A 43 0.61 -10.67 5.38
N ASN A 44 1.01 -9.79 6.31
CA ASN A 44 0.10 -9.22 7.31
C ASN A 44 -0.24 -7.74 7.08
N CYS A 45 0.49 -7.07 6.18
CA CYS A 45 0.31 -5.67 5.83
C CYS A 45 0.29 -5.53 4.30
N LEU A 46 -0.68 -4.76 3.79
CA LEU A 46 -0.78 -4.34 2.40
C LEU A 46 -0.50 -2.84 2.33
N ILE A 47 0.47 -2.44 1.51
CA ILE A 47 0.76 -1.03 1.21
C ILE A 47 0.34 -0.77 -0.23
N PHE A 48 -0.55 0.19 -0.44
CA PHE A 48 -1.11 0.52 -1.75
C PHE A 48 -0.79 1.97 -2.11
N PHE A 49 -0.04 2.18 -3.18
CA PHE A 49 0.29 3.51 -3.69
C PHE A 49 -0.59 3.86 -4.88
N SER A 50 -1.13 5.08 -4.92
CA SER A 50 -1.85 5.60 -6.08
C SER A 50 -1.64 7.10 -6.24
N ALA A 51 -1.45 7.54 -7.47
CA ALA A 51 -1.43 8.96 -7.85
C ALA A 51 -2.70 9.38 -8.64
N GLN A 52 -3.73 8.51 -8.67
CA GLN A 52 -4.96 8.77 -9.40
C GLN A 52 -5.74 9.92 -8.74
N GLN A 53 -5.85 11.05 -9.43
CA GLN A 53 -6.46 12.27 -8.89
C GLN A 53 -7.97 12.12 -8.64
N ASP A 54 -8.73 11.61 -9.61
CA ASP A 54 -10.16 11.33 -9.40
C ASP A 54 -10.35 9.96 -8.76
N THR A 55 -10.62 9.95 -7.47
CA THR A 55 -10.80 8.74 -6.68
C THR A 55 -12.28 8.39 -6.49
N SER A 56 -13.22 9.22 -6.95
CA SER A 56 -14.66 9.11 -6.66
C SER A 56 -15.28 7.77 -7.10
N THR A 57 -14.76 7.18 -8.18
CA THR A 57 -15.24 5.91 -8.73
C THR A 57 -14.43 4.70 -8.26
N LEU A 58 -13.44 4.89 -7.39
CA LEU A 58 -12.60 3.77 -6.94
C LEU A 58 -13.39 2.84 -6.01
N PRO A 59 -13.31 1.51 -6.23
CA PRO A 59 -13.89 0.56 -5.31
C PRO A 59 -13.13 0.58 -3.98
N ARG A 60 -13.77 0.07 -2.93
CA ARG A 60 -13.10 -0.12 -1.64
C ARG A 60 -11.99 -1.16 -1.77
N LEU A 61 -10.81 -0.85 -1.25
CA LEU A 61 -9.71 -1.76 -1.03
C LEU A 61 -9.92 -2.48 0.30
N ASP A 62 -10.55 -3.65 0.22
CA ASP A 62 -10.94 -4.45 1.37
C ASP A 62 -10.79 -5.96 1.08
N PRO A 63 -9.56 -6.48 0.93
CA PRO A 63 -9.34 -7.91 0.70
C PRO A 63 -9.92 -8.76 1.82
N SER A 64 -10.56 -9.86 1.45
CA SER A 64 -11.24 -10.73 2.42
C SER A 64 -10.26 -11.26 3.47
N SER A 65 -10.61 -11.11 4.75
CA SER A 65 -9.83 -11.60 5.88
C SER A 65 -9.81 -13.13 6.00
N SER A 66 -10.77 -13.82 5.37
CA SER A 66 -10.77 -15.29 5.31
C SER A 66 -9.88 -15.84 4.21
N ARG A 67 -9.52 -15.02 3.20
CA ARG A 67 -8.70 -15.43 2.06
C ARG A 67 -7.27 -14.92 2.12
N SER A 68 -7.01 -13.87 2.90
CA SER A 68 -5.69 -13.23 2.99
C SER A 68 -5.30 -12.93 4.43
N GLY A 69 -4.00 -12.85 4.70
CA GLY A 69 -3.45 -12.53 6.02
C GLY A 69 -3.47 -11.05 6.37
N PHE A 70 -3.97 -10.17 5.49
CA PHE A 70 -3.85 -8.72 5.65
C PHE A 70 -4.66 -8.21 6.86
N ARG A 71 -3.93 -7.85 7.92
CA ARG A 71 -4.43 -7.24 9.17
C ARG A 71 -4.24 -5.73 9.18
N ARG A 72 -3.49 -5.20 8.22
CA ARG A 72 -3.23 -3.78 8.04
C ARG A 72 -3.25 -3.44 6.57
N ILE A 73 -3.96 -2.37 6.22
CA ILE A 73 -3.98 -1.80 4.88
C ILE A 73 -3.56 -0.34 5.02
N VAL A 74 -2.52 0.06 4.31
CA VAL A 74 -2.04 1.45 4.27
C VAL A 74 -2.15 1.91 2.82
N ALA A 75 -3.09 2.81 2.54
CA ALA A 75 -3.22 3.45 1.24
C ALA A 75 -2.48 4.79 1.27
N ILE A 76 -1.64 5.03 0.26
CA ILE A 76 -0.79 6.21 0.17
C ILE A 76 -1.12 6.90 -1.15
N GLY A 77 -1.74 8.06 -1.02
CA GLY A 77 -2.03 8.96 -2.12
C GLY A 77 -0.84 9.84 -2.43
N PHE A 78 -0.30 9.72 -3.65
CA PHE A 78 0.71 10.63 -4.18
C PHE A 78 0.08 11.88 -4.73
N ASN A 79 0.85 12.98 -4.67
CA ASN A 79 0.43 14.25 -5.26
C ASN A 79 -0.94 14.69 -4.72
N GLU A 80 -1.05 14.68 -3.39
CA GLU A 80 -2.26 15.08 -2.65
C GLU A 80 -3.51 14.22 -2.90
N THR A 81 -3.38 13.08 -3.59
CA THR A 81 -4.49 12.16 -3.86
C THR A 81 -5.18 11.71 -2.56
N ASP A 82 -6.51 11.85 -2.48
CA ASP A 82 -7.29 11.39 -1.33
C ASP A 82 -7.85 9.98 -1.55
N LEU A 83 -7.45 9.04 -0.68
CA LEU A 83 -7.88 7.64 -0.67
C LEU A 83 -8.71 7.27 0.57
N GLN A 84 -9.19 8.25 1.35
CA GLN A 84 -9.89 7.99 2.61
C GLN A 84 -11.13 7.10 2.43
N HIS A 85 -11.94 7.29 1.38
CA HIS A 85 -13.11 6.45 1.11
C HIS A 85 -12.77 5.10 0.47
N VAL A 86 -11.53 4.92 -0.01
CA VAL A 86 -11.05 3.67 -0.61
C VAL A 86 -10.76 2.64 0.47
N VAL A 87 -10.31 3.04 1.67
CA VAL A 87 -9.96 2.11 2.74
C VAL A 87 -11.07 1.95 3.79
N VAL A 88 -11.09 0.82 4.50
CA VAL A 88 -12.08 0.52 5.55
C VAL A 88 -11.43 0.47 6.93
N GLN A 89 -11.83 1.38 7.83
CA GLN A 89 -11.38 1.39 9.23
C GLN A 89 -11.95 0.18 10.03
N PRO A 90 -11.26 -0.29 11.08
CA PRO A 90 -9.98 0.17 11.61
C PRO A 90 -8.75 -0.48 10.93
N ARG A 91 -8.98 -1.40 9.99
CA ARG A 91 -7.90 -2.14 9.31
C ARG A 91 -7.12 -1.25 8.33
N GLY A 92 -7.83 -0.38 7.63
CA GLY A 92 -7.35 0.55 6.64
C GLY A 92 -7.07 1.93 7.19
N VAL A 93 -5.98 2.56 6.74
CA VAL A 93 -5.70 4.00 6.89
C VAL A 93 -5.22 4.52 5.56
N ALA A 94 -5.65 5.72 5.21
CA ALA A 94 -5.19 6.47 4.06
C ALA A 94 -4.30 7.61 4.54
N LEU A 95 -3.19 7.82 3.83
CA LEU A 95 -2.31 8.97 3.96
C LEU A 95 -2.24 9.65 2.60
N SER A 96 -2.19 10.97 2.60
CA SER A 96 -1.93 11.77 1.41
C SER A 96 -0.60 12.48 1.60
N ILE A 97 0.34 12.28 0.68
CA ILE A 97 1.72 12.76 0.79
C ILE A 97 2.14 13.59 -0.43
N LEU A 98 3.12 14.47 -0.22
CA LEU A 98 3.68 15.31 -1.27
C LEU A 98 4.63 14.55 -2.18
N LEU A 99 4.78 15.03 -3.42
CA LEU A 99 5.63 14.40 -4.44
C LEU A 99 7.11 14.30 -4.03
N GLN A 100 7.58 15.30 -3.27
CA GLN A 100 8.98 15.47 -2.91
C GLN A 100 9.37 14.85 -1.56
N TYR A 101 8.50 14.00 -0.98
CA TYR A 101 8.66 13.31 0.30
C TYR A 101 9.43 14.08 1.38
N LEU A 102 8.69 14.65 2.32
CA LEU A 102 9.30 15.23 3.50
C LEU A 102 9.55 14.14 4.55
N ARG A 103 10.45 14.40 5.51
CA ARG A 103 10.79 13.46 6.59
C ARG A 103 9.55 12.98 7.35
N TRP A 104 8.61 13.89 7.60
CA TRP A 104 7.34 13.62 8.29
C TRP A 104 6.41 12.71 7.47
N ASP A 105 6.48 12.74 6.14
CA ASP A 105 5.69 11.85 5.28
C ASP A 105 6.16 10.39 5.46
N ILE A 106 7.49 10.19 5.51
CA ILE A 106 8.09 8.88 5.76
C ILE A 106 7.71 8.39 7.16
N GLU A 107 7.81 9.26 8.16
CA GLU A 107 7.44 8.93 9.54
C GLU A 107 5.96 8.56 9.67
N ALA A 108 5.06 9.30 9.02
CA ALA A 108 3.63 9.00 8.99
C ALA A 108 3.34 7.63 8.36
N VAL A 109 4.00 7.31 7.25
CA VAL A 109 3.87 5.99 6.59
C VAL A 109 4.35 4.87 7.51
N VAL A 110 5.54 5.02 8.11
CA VAL A 110 6.09 4.01 9.03
C VAL A 110 5.19 3.83 10.25
N ASN A 111 4.69 4.91 10.85
CA ASN A 111 3.77 4.85 11.99
C ASN A 111 2.45 4.18 11.61
N ALA A 112 1.91 4.49 10.42
CA ALA A 112 0.72 3.84 9.90
C ALA A 112 0.94 2.33 9.72
N VAL A 113 2.07 1.89 9.20
CA VAL A 113 2.41 0.46 9.05
C VAL A 113 2.54 -0.22 10.41
N LEU A 114 3.26 0.41 11.36
CA LEU A 114 3.53 -0.15 12.68
C LEU A 114 2.37 -0.02 13.69
N LYS A 115 1.26 0.63 13.31
CA LYS A 115 0.13 0.98 14.20
C LYS A 115 0.59 1.76 15.44
N LYS A 116 1.58 2.63 15.28
CA LYS A 116 2.00 3.55 16.35
C LYS A 116 1.03 4.74 16.43
N PRO A 117 0.75 5.27 17.63
CA PRO A 117 0.00 6.50 17.80
C PRO A 117 0.70 7.69 17.12
#